data_AF-A0A087TRV3-F1
#
_entry.id   AF-A0A087TRV3-F1
#
_cell.length_a   1.000
_cell.length_b   1.000
_cell.length_c   1.000
_cell.angle_alpha   90.00
_cell.angle_beta   90.00
_cell.angle_gamma   90.00
#
_symmetry.space_group_name_H-M   'P 1'
#
loop_
_entity.id
_entity.type
_entity.pdbx_description
1 polymer ?
#
loop_
_entity_poly.entity_id
_entity_poly.type
_entity_poly.pdbx_seq_one_letter_code
_entity_poly.pdbx_strand_id
1 'polypeptide(L)'
;MNFEKKRSCRITSRQLETLVTFMEKHPEFSSGKLTPEMNKSTRKEMWEQLALQLNYDGWGPIKTADQWRKVCMTLLTNCMLLITLVLNKYQ
;
A
#
# COMPACT_ATOMS: atom_id res chain seq x y z
N MET A 1 31.81 -7.41 -2.93
CA MET A 1 30.81 -6.54 -3.56
C MET A 1 29.69 -6.29 -2.56
N ASN A 2 29.63 -5.09 -1.99
CA ASN A 2 28.56 -4.69 -1.10
C ASN A 2 27.29 -4.44 -1.93
N PHE A 3 26.27 -5.25 -1.75
CA PHE A 3 24.94 -4.96 -2.28
C PHE A 3 24.33 -3.85 -1.44
N GLU A 4 24.66 -2.60 -1.79
CA GLU A 4 23.92 -1.45 -1.29
C GLU A 4 22.44 -1.67 -1.62
N LYS A 5 21.63 -1.89 -0.58
CA LYS A 5 20.18 -1.98 -0.68
C LYS A 5 19.67 -0.64 -1.19
N LYS A 6 19.61 -0.49 -2.52
CA LYS A 6 19.07 0.67 -3.20
C LYS A 6 17.59 0.76 -2.82
N ARG A 7 17.26 1.59 -1.82
CA ARG A 7 15.89 1.98 -1.48
C ARG A 7 15.34 2.84 -2.62
N SER A 8 15.02 2.22 -3.75
CA SER A 8 14.43 2.94 -4.87
C SER A 8 13.29 2.12 -5.45
N CYS A 9 12.12 2.32 -4.88
CA CYS A 9 10.94 2.32 -5.71
C CYS A 9 9.97 3.37 -5.22
N ARG A 10 10.16 4.59 -5.73
CA ARG A 10 9.22 5.69 -5.52
C ARG A 10 7.98 5.31 -6.31
N ILE A 11 6.95 4.87 -5.59
CA ILE A 11 5.57 4.86 -6.10
C ILE A 11 5.31 6.24 -6.74
N THR A 12 4.67 6.27 -7.90
CA THR A 12 4.32 7.57 -8.51
C THR A 12 3.15 8.19 -7.75
N SER A 13 2.94 9.50 -7.88
CA SER A 13 1.79 10.17 -7.25
C SER A 13 0.45 9.58 -7.72
N ARG A 14 0.35 9.17 -8.99
CA ARG A 14 -0.85 8.50 -9.53
C ARG A 14 -1.07 7.12 -8.90
N GLN A 15 -0.03 6.31 -8.82
CA GLN A 15 -0.11 5.01 -8.15
C GLN A 15 -0.43 5.17 -6.66
N LEU A 16 0.06 6.23 -6.01
CA LEU A 16 -0.29 6.55 -4.64
C LEU A 16 -1.76 6.97 -4.49
N GLU A 17 -2.28 7.79 -5.40
CA GLU A 17 -3.69 8.19 -5.41
C GLU A 17 -4.60 6.99 -5.61
N THR A 18 -4.34 6.14 -6.62
CA THR A 18 -5.07 4.89 -6.84
C THR A 18 -5.05 3.99 -5.60
N LEU A 19 -3.90 3.89 -4.93
CA LEU A 19 -3.75 3.12 -3.70
C LEU A 19 -4.63 3.68 -2.57
N VAL A 20 -4.58 4.99 -2.33
CA VAL A 20 -5.35 5.66 -1.28
C VAL A 20 -6.84 5.53 -1.56
N THR A 21 -7.30 5.84 -2.78
CA THR A 21 -8.70 5.70 -3.18
C THR A 21 -9.21 4.27 -3.03
N PHE A 22 -8.39 3.26 -3.32
CA PHE A 22 -8.76 1.86 -3.10
C PHE A 22 -8.93 1.55 -1.60
N MET A 23 -8.03 2.05 -0.75
CA MET A 23 -8.11 1.85 0.71
C MET A 23 -9.27 2.60 1.36
N GLU A 24 -9.63 3.78 0.84
CA GLU A 24 -10.81 4.54 1.29
C GLU A 24 -12.11 3.82 0.96
N LYS A 25 -12.18 3.18 -0.21
CA LYS A 25 -13.35 2.38 -0.63
C LYS A 25 -13.46 1.04 0.10
N HIS A 26 -12.34 0.52 0.59
CA HIS A 26 -12.25 -0.78 1.27
C HIS A 26 -11.60 -0.62 2.66
N PRO A 27 -12.30 -0.02 3.65
CA PRO A 27 -11.77 0.14 5.00
C PRO A 27 -11.43 -1.21 5.67
N GLU A 28 -12.14 -2.28 5.31
CA GLU A 28 -11.86 -3.65 5.76
C GLU A 28 -10.50 -4.18 5.25
N PHE A 29 -10.03 -3.68 4.11
CA PHE A 29 -8.74 -4.02 3.52
C PHE A 29 -7.59 -3.27 4.19
N SER A 30 -7.79 -2.00 4.56
CA SER A 30 -6.79 -1.17 5.22
C SER A 30 -6.67 -1.45 6.73
N SER A 31 -7.74 -1.91 7.38
CA SER A 31 -7.76 -2.20 8.82
C SER A 31 -6.81 -3.34 9.25
N GLY A 32 -6.38 -4.21 8.34
CA GLY A 32 -5.49 -5.33 8.65
C GLY A 32 -6.14 -6.46 9.46
N LYS A 33 -7.34 -6.26 10.01
CA LYS A 33 -8.13 -7.26 10.74
C LYS A 33 -8.64 -8.35 9.78
N LEU A 34 -8.53 -9.61 10.20
CA LEU A 34 -9.14 -10.73 9.48
C LEU A 34 -10.56 -10.90 10.04
N THR A 35 -11.57 -10.67 9.20
CA THR A 35 -12.96 -11.01 9.51
C THR A 35 -13.34 -12.26 8.69
N PRO A 36 -14.46 -12.94 8.99
CA PRO A 36 -14.94 -14.05 8.15
C PRO A 36 -15.10 -13.64 6.67
N GLU A 37 -15.50 -12.40 6.42
CA GLU A 37 -15.62 -11.79 5.09
C GLU A 37 -14.25 -11.37 4.51
N MET A 38 -13.30 -10.95 5.35
CA MET A 38 -11.92 -10.61 4.96
C MET A 38 -10.91 -11.68 5.37
N ASN A 39 -11.09 -12.88 4.82
CA ASN A 39 -10.16 -13.98 5.01
C ASN A 39 -8.87 -13.79 4.17
N LYS A 40 -7.90 -14.68 4.38
CA LYS A 40 -6.58 -14.61 3.71
C LYS A 40 -6.69 -14.68 2.18
N SER A 41 -7.65 -15.43 1.65
CA SER A 41 -7.86 -15.59 0.20
C SER A 41 -8.46 -14.32 -0.40
N THR A 42 -9.53 -13.79 0.19
CA THR A 42 -10.16 -12.53 -0.24
C THR A 42 -9.15 -11.38 -0.20
N ARG A 43 -8.34 -11.30 0.85
CA ARG A 43 -7.29 -10.29 0.95
C ARG A 43 -6.23 -10.45 -0.15
N LYS A 44 -5.86 -11.68 -0.50
CA LYS A 44 -4.93 -11.95 -1.60
C LYS A 44 -5.51 -11.48 -2.93
N GLU A 45 -6.77 -11.81 -3.21
CA GLU A 45 -7.46 -11.40 -4.44
C GLU A 45 -7.56 -9.88 -4.55
N MET A 46 -7.85 -9.18 -3.46
CA MET A 46 -7.87 -7.71 -3.44
C MET A 46 -6.49 -7.11 -3.74
N TRP A 47 -5.41 -7.70 -3.22
CA TRP A 47 -4.05 -7.27 -3.56
C TRP A 47 -3.70 -7.55 -5.03
N GLU A 48 -4.21 -8.63 -5.61
CA GLU A 48 -4.02 -8.95 -7.03
C GLU A 48 -4.78 -7.95 -7.91
N GLN A 49 -6.03 -7.63 -7.59
CA GLN A 49 -6.81 -6.61 -8.30
C GLN A 49 -6.18 -5.22 -8.21
N LEU A 50 -5.76 -4.81 -7.01
CA LEU A 50 -5.08 -3.54 -6.80
C LEU A 50 -3.74 -3.50 -7.56
N ALA A 51 -2.97 -4.59 -7.58
CA ALA A 51 -1.74 -4.66 -8.35
C ALA A 51 -1.99 -4.47 -9.85
N LEU A 52 -3.06 -5.07 -10.39
CA LEU A 52 -3.46 -4.85 -11.78
C LEU A 52 -3.78 -3.38 -12.04
N GLN A 53 -4.56 -2.73 -11.18
CA GLN A 53 -4.88 -1.29 -11.31
C GLN A 53 -3.63 -0.40 -11.25
N LEU A 54 -2.73 -0.66 -10.29
CA LEU A 54 -1.50 0.11 -10.12
C LEU A 54 -0.49 -0.08 -11.26
N ASN A 55 -0.48 -1.28 -11.86
CA ASN A 55 0.39 -1.59 -13.00
C ASN A 55 -0.23 -1.14 -14.32
N TYR A 56 -1.56 -1.05 -14.43
CA TYR A 56 -2.28 -0.63 -15.63
C TYR A 56 -2.06 0.85 -15.97
N ASP A 57 -1.79 1.70 -14.96
CA ASP A 57 -1.47 3.12 -15.17
C ASP A 57 -0.30 3.29 -16.16
N GLY A 58 0.58 2.29 -16.32
CA GLY A 58 1.65 2.30 -17.33
C GLY A 58 2.80 3.27 -17.01
N TRP A 59 2.61 4.13 -16.00
CA TRP A 59 3.59 5.10 -15.51
C TRP A 59 4.10 4.70 -14.13
N GLY A 60 5.38 4.34 -14.06
CA GLY A 60 6.05 3.99 -12.80
C GLY A 60 6.35 2.50 -12.65
N PRO A 61 6.67 2.06 -11.43
CA PRO A 61 7.08 0.68 -11.20
C PRO A 61 5.92 -0.30 -11.32
N ILE A 62 6.16 -1.37 -12.10
CA ILE A 62 5.31 -2.57 -12.13
C ILE A 62 5.76 -3.51 -11.02
N LYS A 63 4.81 -3.98 -10.21
CA LYS A 63 5.08 -4.85 -9.07
C LYS A 63 4.07 -5.98 -8.94
N THR A 64 4.49 -7.06 -8.30
CA THR A 64 3.56 -8.12 -7.88
C THR A 64 2.70 -7.64 -6.71
N ALA A 65 1.57 -8.31 -6.51
CA ALA A 65 0.67 -8.09 -5.36
C ALA A 65 1.40 -8.08 -4.00
N ASP A 66 2.35 -9.01 -3.79
CA ASP A 66 3.14 -9.06 -2.56
C ASP A 66 4.09 -7.86 -2.41
N GLN A 67 4.73 -7.44 -3.50
CA GLN A 67 5.60 -6.28 -3.51
C GLN A 67 4.81 -4.99 -3.25
N TRP A 68 3.63 -4.85 -3.86
CA TRP A 68 2.71 -3.75 -3.57
C TRP A 68 2.30 -3.76 -2.11
N ARG A 69 1.87 -4.89 -1.56
CA ARG A 69 1.55 -5.03 -0.14
C ARG A 69 2.66 -4.52 0.78
N LYS A 70 3.92 -4.91 0.52
CA LYS A 70 5.07 -4.46 1.32
C LYS A 70 5.32 -2.96 1.21
N VAL A 71 5.22 -2.41 -0.01
CA VAL A 71 5.34 -0.97 -0.25
C VAL A 71 4.24 -0.22 0.51
N CYS A 72 3.00 -0.68 0.41
CA CYS A 72 1.84 -0.08 1.08
C CYS A 72 1.97 -0.13 2.59
N MET A 73 2.36 -1.27 3.17
CA MET A 73 2.59 -1.40 4.62
C MET A 73 3.73 -0.50 5.09
N THR A 74 4.78 -0.35 4.29
CA THR A 74 5.89 0.57 4.58
C THR A 74 5.43 2.02 4.52
N LEU A 75 4.65 2.39 3.50
CA LEU A 75 4.08 3.74 3.36
C LEU A 75 3.11 4.04 4.49
N LEU A 76 2.17 3.15 4.78
CA LEU A 76 1.22 3.29 5.88
C LEU A 76 1.93 3.35 7.23
N THR A 77 2.95 2.53 7.51
CA THR A 77 3.67 2.59 8.79
C THR A 77 4.45 3.91 8.94
N ASN A 78 5.12 4.37 7.88
CA ASN A 78 5.83 5.65 7.91
C ASN A 78 4.88 6.86 7.92
N CYS A 79 3.77 6.80 7.18
CA CYS A 79 2.75 7.84 7.17
C CYS A 79 1.88 7.82 8.43
N MET A 80 1.62 6.69 9.06
CA MET A 80 0.96 6.61 10.37
C MET A 80 1.86 7.16 11.47
N LEU A 81 3.20 7.00 11.37
CA LEU A 81 4.11 7.73 12.25
C LEU A 81 4.03 9.23 11.98
N LEU A 82 3.93 9.69 10.73
CA LEU A 82 3.74 11.11 10.43
C LEU A 82 2.35 11.62 10.86
N ILE A 83 1.28 10.86 10.69
CA ILE A 83 -0.07 11.23 11.14
C ILE A 83 -0.12 11.21 12.67
N THR A 84 0.50 10.24 13.33
CA THR A 84 0.57 10.20 14.81
C THR A 84 1.44 11.34 15.36
N LEU A 85 2.57 11.67 14.71
CA LEU A 85 3.44 12.78 15.09
C LEU A 85 2.83 14.15 14.76
N VAL A 86 2.11 14.26 13.64
CA VAL A 86 1.40 15.49 13.23
C VAL A 86 0.16 15.68 14.11
N LEU A 87 -0.63 14.65 14.38
CA LEU A 87 -1.78 14.73 15.29
C LEU A 87 -1.35 14.96 16.75
N ASN A 88 -0.23 14.40 17.22
CA ASN A 88 0.33 14.74 18.54
C ASN A 88 0.96 16.14 18.61
N LYS A 89 1.17 16.82 17.48
CA LYS A 89 1.63 18.22 17.47
C LYS A 89 0.49 19.24 17.56
N TYR A 90 -0.76 18.78 17.51
CA TYR A 90 -1.97 19.60 17.61
C TYR A 90 -2.86 19.20 18.80
N GLN A 91 -2.32 18.48 19.78
CA GLN A 91 -2.88 18.34 21.13
C GLN A 91 -1.94 19.00 22.15
#